data_AF-A0A7C7UB34-F1
#
_entry.id   AF-A0A7C7UB34-F1
#
_cell.length_a   1.000
_cell.length_b   1.000
_cell.length_c   1.000
_cell.angle_alpha   90.00
_cell.angle_beta   90.00
_cell.angle_gamma   90.00
#
_symmetry.space_group_name_H-M   'P 1'
#
loop_
_entity.id
_entity.type
_entity.pdbx_description
1 polymer ?
#
loop_
_entity_poly.entity_id
_entity_poly.type
_entity_poly.pdbx_seq_one_letter_code
_entity_poly.pdbx_strand_id
1 'polypeptide(L)'
;MTDNDKSQRSKAILVVGAGISGMQSALLLAEAGHKVYLLDSAPGIGGSMHLLDRTFPTDSCGICLMLPGRAAYCPTIECDLHRNIEILPYAEVVGLEGEAGDFTVTVRHKPRYVRVELCTNCGLCALACPVERPDRYEGDLDRHKAIYRPPTRAIPPTYVIDMDYCTRCGKCVEVCPAAAIELGMEERRSEVNVGALILSPGFEPFDACLKGEYGFGYYDNVITSIQFERMVSISGSTGAAIVRPSDGRTPQRIAFIQCVGSRDESIGRGYCSSVCCMYTAKQVGVAKRLLPDLDVMVFFMDIRAHGKDFDEYFDTVEALPGVTYRRCIVSSIHQYRQTRNLRLAYVAEDGSLQEEDFDLVVLGVGFAPPLGFQQLGQALGIQLNRYGFCVTDTFAPNESTRPGILVSGPFREPKDIPETVVEASAVAASAARFVGQVVNSSHSEAEERDISEEWPRVGVFLCNCRGEVGEVIDLEAVATYAQGLRDVAVVQTLDNACLPGGLSQIGQVIAERGLNRVVVAGCAARLYQSAFQGMMREAGLNPGLLEQVNLLGECAWVHPPPASPISGGGTGGAPPPRPGSW
;
A
#
# COMPACT_ATOMS: atom_id res chain seq x y z
N MET A 1 -4.18 -40.62 -3.42
CA MET A 1 -4.53 -39.96 -2.14
C MET A 1 -6.01 -40.13 -1.93
N THR A 2 -6.41 -40.89 -0.91
CA THR A 2 -7.81 -41.18 -0.57
C THR A 2 -8.47 -39.96 0.10
N ASP A 3 -9.78 -39.78 -0.05
CA ASP A 3 -10.52 -38.62 0.49
C ASP A 3 -10.44 -38.44 2.01
N ASN A 4 -9.96 -39.46 2.74
CA ASN A 4 -9.75 -39.40 4.20
C ASN A 4 -8.60 -38.45 4.62
N ASP A 5 -7.68 -38.14 3.70
CA ASP A 5 -6.49 -37.30 3.95
C ASP A 5 -6.79 -35.78 3.88
N LYS A 6 -7.94 -35.40 3.31
CA LYS A 6 -8.33 -33.99 3.15
C LYS A 6 -8.99 -33.39 4.40
N SER A 7 -9.53 -34.21 5.31
CA SER A 7 -10.24 -33.71 6.50
C SER A 7 -9.30 -33.30 7.64
N GLN A 8 -8.05 -33.78 7.62
CA GLN A 8 -7.02 -33.44 8.62
C GLN A 8 -6.20 -32.19 8.26
N ARG A 9 -6.27 -31.72 7.00
CA ARG A 9 -5.52 -30.55 6.56
C ARG A 9 -6.08 -29.27 7.15
N SER A 10 -5.21 -28.36 7.55
CA SER A 10 -5.62 -27.02 7.92
C SER A 10 -6.33 -26.34 6.74
N LYS A 11 -7.37 -25.56 7.06
CA LYS A 11 -8.13 -24.77 6.09
C LYS A 11 -7.53 -23.37 5.87
N ALA A 12 -6.52 -23.02 6.66
CA ALA A 12 -5.92 -21.70 6.64
C ALA A 12 -4.64 -21.65 5.81
N ILE A 13 -4.35 -20.48 5.24
CA ILE A 13 -3.15 -20.20 4.45
C ILE A 13 -2.46 -18.99 5.06
N LEU A 14 -1.14 -19.03 5.19
CA LEU A 14 -0.34 -17.88 5.58
C LEU A 14 0.28 -17.24 4.34
N VAL A 15 0.05 -15.95 4.15
CA VAL A 15 0.73 -15.13 3.13
C VAL A 15 1.74 -14.24 3.84
N VAL A 16 3.02 -14.34 3.46
CA VAL A 16 4.14 -13.60 4.06
C VAL A 16 4.60 -12.51 3.09
N GLY A 17 4.28 -11.26 3.42
CA GLY A 17 4.52 -10.07 2.62
C GLY A 17 3.23 -9.59 1.96
N ALA A 18 2.72 -8.44 2.38
CA ALA A 18 1.44 -7.87 1.98
C ALA A 18 1.60 -6.70 0.99
N GLY A 19 2.54 -6.83 0.05
CA GLY A 19 2.54 -6.06 -1.18
C GLY A 19 1.41 -6.53 -2.13
N ILE A 20 1.39 -6.02 -3.36
CA ILE A 20 0.33 -6.37 -4.34
C ILE A 20 0.20 -7.88 -4.57
N SER A 21 1.32 -8.59 -4.62
CA SER A 21 1.34 -10.05 -4.78
C SER A 21 0.59 -10.74 -3.65
N GLY A 22 0.97 -10.45 -2.40
CA GLY A 22 0.37 -11.08 -1.23
C GLY A 22 -1.09 -10.68 -1.03
N MET A 23 -1.43 -9.40 -1.22
CA MET A 23 -2.82 -8.94 -1.15
C MET A 23 -3.70 -9.61 -2.21
N GLN A 24 -3.23 -9.72 -3.46
CA GLN A 24 -3.97 -10.38 -4.52
C GLN A 24 -4.19 -11.87 -4.22
N SER A 25 -3.14 -12.58 -3.77
CA SER A 25 -3.27 -13.99 -3.38
C SER A 25 -4.23 -14.16 -2.20
N ALA A 26 -4.14 -13.28 -1.19
CA ALA A 26 -5.00 -13.31 -0.02
C ALA A 26 -6.47 -13.09 -0.38
N LEU A 27 -6.78 -12.06 -1.20
CA LEU A 27 -8.14 -11.78 -1.64
C LEU A 27 -8.75 -12.95 -2.40
N LEU A 28 -8.05 -13.52 -3.38
CA LEU A 28 -8.56 -14.64 -4.17
C LEU A 28 -8.81 -15.89 -3.33
N LEU A 29 -7.90 -16.22 -2.41
CA LEU A 29 -8.06 -17.35 -1.49
C LEU A 29 -9.23 -17.13 -0.54
N ALA A 30 -9.38 -15.90 -0.05
CA ALA A 30 -10.42 -15.52 0.87
C ALA A 30 -11.81 -15.51 0.22
N GLU A 31 -11.92 -15.04 -1.02
CA GLU A 31 -13.11 -15.11 -1.88
C GLU A 31 -13.47 -16.57 -2.22
N ALA A 32 -12.47 -17.44 -2.37
CA ALA A 32 -12.67 -18.89 -2.48
C ALA A 32 -13.06 -19.57 -1.16
N GLY A 33 -13.18 -18.81 -0.06
CA GLY A 33 -13.69 -19.29 1.23
C GLY A 33 -12.61 -19.78 2.20
N HIS A 34 -11.32 -19.66 1.86
CA HIS A 34 -10.24 -20.05 2.76
C HIS A 34 -9.97 -18.97 3.81
N LYS A 35 -9.62 -19.38 5.03
CA LYS A 35 -9.07 -18.45 6.03
C LYS A 35 -7.65 -18.08 5.59
N VAL A 36 -7.33 -16.80 5.58
CA VAL A 36 -6.00 -16.31 5.21
C VAL A 36 -5.44 -15.46 6.34
N TYR A 37 -4.21 -15.75 6.77
CA TYR A 37 -3.41 -14.83 7.56
C TYR A 37 -2.53 -14.04 6.60
N LEU A 38 -2.68 -12.72 6.56
CA LEU A 38 -1.88 -11.83 5.73
C LEU A 38 -0.86 -11.09 6.60
N LEU A 39 0.36 -11.60 6.61
CA LEU A 39 1.43 -11.12 7.47
C LEU A 39 2.35 -10.17 6.71
N ASP A 40 2.72 -9.05 7.33
CA ASP A 40 3.74 -8.14 6.81
C ASP A 40 4.70 -7.69 7.91
N SER A 41 5.99 -7.61 7.59
CA SER A 41 7.01 -7.10 8.52
C SER A 41 6.93 -5.58 8.64
N ALA A 42 6.41 -4.86 7.65
CA ALA A 42 6.16 -3.44 7.71
C ALA A 42 5.02 -3.12 8.70
N PRO A 43 5.00 -1.90 9.28
CA PRO A 43 3.91 -1.47 10.14
C PRO A 43 2.53 -1.48 9.46
N GLY A 44 2.44 -1.49 8.13
CA GLY A 44 1.15 -1.64 7.47
C GLY A 44 1.29 -2.30 6.11
N ILE A 45 0.20 -2.91 5.66
CA ILE A 45 0.15 -3.59 4.36
C ILE A 45 0.14 -2.59 3.19
N GLY A 46 0.52 -3.05 2.00
CA GLY A 46 0.53 -2.29 0.74
C GLY A 46 1.87 -2.40 -0.02
N GLY A 47 2.97 -2.63 0.69
CA GLY A 47 4.30 -2.80 0.11
C GLY A 47 4.76 -1.62 -0.76
N SER A 48 5.60 -1.91 -1.76
CA SER A 48 6.23 -0.90 -2.62
C SER A 48 5.25 -0.10 -3.49
N MET A 49 3.98 -0.52 -3.62
CA MET A 49 2.98 0.26 -4.36
C MET A 49 2.75 1.64 -3.77
N HIS A 50 2.84 1.77 -2.45
CA HIS A 50 2.70 3.08 -1.80
C HIS A 50 3.79 4.06 -2.22
N LEU A 51 4.94 3.60 -2.72
CA LEU A 51 6.01 4.49 -3.19
C LEU A 51 5.63 5.18 -4.51
N LEU A 52 4.76 4.57 -5.31
CA LEU A 52 4.50 4.95 -6.69
C LEU A 52 3.38 5.99 -6.79
N ASP A 53 3.61 7.04 -7.58
CA ASP A 53 2.55 7.98 -7.94
C ASP A 53 1.69 7.44 -9.07
N ARG A 54 2.37 6.92 -10.11
CA ARG A 54 1.77 6.36 -11.32
C ARG A 54 2.40 5.04 -11.73
N THR A 55 1.64 4.24 -12.46
CA THR A 55 2.08 2.95 -12.99
C THR A 55 2.09 2.95 -14.52
N PHE A 56 3.20 2.55 -15.13
CA PHE A 56 3.26 2.28 -16.56
C PHE A 56 2.44 1.03 -16.93
N PRO A 57 1.99 0.88 -18.18
CA PRO A 57 2.06 1.85 -19.28
C PRO A 57 0.85 2.81 -19.30
N THR A 58 -0.07 2.69 -18.34
CA THR A 58 -1.35 3.41 -18.39
C THR A 58 -1.34 4.79 -17.71
N ASP A 59 -0.26 5.12 -17.01
CA ASP A 59 -0.17 6.30 -16.13
C ASP A 59 -1.27 6.35 -15.04
N SER A 60 -1.86 5.21 -14.72
CA SER A 60 -2.87 5.08 -13.66
C SER A 60 -2.26 5.45 -12.31
N CYS A 61 -3.05 6.11 -11.47
CA CYS A 61 -2.62 6.47 -10.11
C CYS A 61 -2.36 5.20 -9.29
N GLY A 62 -1.15 5.07 -8.76
CA GLY A 62 -0.71 3.94 -7.94
C GLY A 62 -1.50 3.80 -6.62
N ILE A 63 -2.14 4.88 -6.16
CA ILE A 63 -2.93 4.89 -4.92
C ILE A 63 -4.41 4.52 -5.17
N CYS A 64 -4.97 4.86 -6.34
CA CYS A 64 -6.42 4.84 -6.59
C CYS A 64 -6.93 3.70 -7.49
N LEU A 65 -6.07 3.08 -8.31
CA LEU A 65 -6.45 2.04 -9.28
C LEU A 65 -5.71 0.73 -9.02
N MET A 66 -5.85 0.18 -7.82
CA MET A 66 -4.99 -0.93 -7.40
C MET A 66 -5.47 -2.34 -7.82
N LEU A 67 -6.56 -2.51 -8.60
CA LEU A 67 -6.83 -3.73 -9.38
C LEU A 67 -7.73 -3.46 -10.61
N PRO A 68 -7.61 -4.20 -11.72
CA PRO A 68 -8.58 -4.19 -12.80
C PRO A 68 -9.87 -4.92 -12.39
N GLY A 69 -11.03 -4.29 -12.58
CA GLY A 69 -12.34 -4.94 -12.46
C GLY A 69 -13.39 -4.20 -11.63
N ARG A 70 -13.00 -3.22 -10.79
CA ARG A 70 -13.93 -2.38 -10.01
C ARG A 70 -13.38 -0.95 -9.92
N ALA A 71 -14.10 0.06 -10.40
CA ALA A 71 -13.61 1.45 -10.27
C ALA A 71 -13.62 1.87 -8.79
N ALA A 72 -12.51 2.46 -8.30
CA ALA A 72 -12.22 2.80 -6.90
C ALA A 72 -11.85 1.63 -5.94
N TYR A 73 -11.14 0.60 -6.43
CA TYR A 73 -10.65 -0.53 -5.63
C TYR A 73 -9.30 -0.23 -4.96
N CYS A 74 -9.22 -0.39 -3.63
CA CYS A 74 -7.99 -0.31 -2.86
C CYS A 74 -7.76 -1.65 -2.12
N PRO A 75 -6.85 -2.52 -2.59
CA PRO A 75 -6.56 -3.82 -2.01
C PRO A 75 -6.24 -3.79 -0.51
N THR A 76 -5.61 -2.72 -0.02
CA THR A 76 -5.34 -2.60 1.42
C THR A 76 -6.64 -2.53 2.22
N ILE A 77 -7.61 -1.73 1.77
CA ILE A 77 -8.93 -1.60 2.41
C ILE A 77 -9.73 -2.88 2.22
N GLU A 78 -9.66 -3.51 1.06
CA GLU A 78 -10.42 -4.73 0.79
C GLU A 78 -9.92 -5.91 1.63
N CYS A 79 -8.61 -6.04 1.79
CA CYS A 79 -8.03 -7.00 2.74
C CYS A 79 -8.49 -6.72 4.18
N ASP A 80 -8.60 -5.46 4.59
CA ASP A 80 -9.04 -5.05 5.94
C ASP A 80 -10.50 -5.41 6.20
N LEU A 81 -11.35 -5.23 5.20
CA LEU A 81 -12.79 -5.47 5.31
C LEU A 81 -13.19 -6.94 5.08
N HIS A 82 -12.29 -7.76 4.55
CA HIS A 82 -12.63 -9.14 4.20
C HIS A 82 -12.62 -10.07 5.42
N ARG A 83 -13.78 -10.63 5.79
CA ARG A 83 -13.96 -11.50 6.98
C ARG A 83 -13.03 -12.71 7.07
N ASN A 84 -12.62 -13.27 5.94
CA ASN A 84 -11.72 -14.43 5.89
C ASN A 84 -10.23 -14.05 5.91
N ILE A 85 -9.89 -12.76 5.88
CA ILE A 85 -8.52 -12.27 5.96
C ILE A 85 -8.27 -11.75 7.36
N GLU A 86 -7.20 -12.21 7.97
CA GLU A 86 -6.68 -11.66 9.23
C GLU A 86 -5.32 -11.05 8.96
N ILE A 87 -5.25 -9.73 9.07
CA ILE A 87 -4.01 -8.99 8.84
C ILE A 87 -3.15 -9.09 10.11
N LEU A 88 -1.90 -9.50 9.93
CA LEU A 88 -0.87 -9.55 10.96
C LEU A 88 0.23 -8.53 10.60
N PRO A 89 -0.02 -7.23 10.81
CA PRO A 89 0.92 -6.19 10.44
C PRO A 89 2.05 -6.13 11.48
N TYR A 90 3.21 -5.62 11.06
CA TYR A 90 4.39 -5.47 11.92
C TYR A 90 4.82 -6.78 12.61
N ALA A 91 4.72 -7.89 11.88
CA ALA A 91 5.02 -9.23 12.37
C ALA A 91 5.94 -9.99 11.40
N GLU A 92 6.66 -10.97 11.92
CA GLU A 92 7.65 -11.75 11.17
C GLU A 92 7.53 -13.23 11.51
N VAL A 93 7.77 -14.08 10.51
CA VAL A 93 7.89 -15.52 10.73
C VAL A 93 9.26 -15.82 11.32
N VAL A 94 9.29 -16.51 12.46
CA VAL A 94 10.53 -16.86 13.18
C VAL A 94 10.73 -18.36 13.35
N GLY A 95 9.70 -19.17 13.08
CA GLY A 95 9.76 -20.62 13.16
C GLY A 95 8.72 -21.27 12.26
N LEU A 96 9.06 -22.45 11.72
CA LEU A 96 8.18 -23.26 10.90
C LEU A 96 8.42 -24.74 11.18
N GLU A 97 7.40 -25.43 11.67
CA GLU A 97 7.38 -26.86 11.90
C GLU A 97 6.27 -27.52 11.07
N GLY A 98 6.41 -28.82 10.83
CA GLY A 98 5.43 -29.60 10.07
C GLY A 98 5.69 -29.68 8.56
N GLU A 99 4.67 -30.10 7.83
CA GLU A 99 4.72 -30.44 6.41
C GLU A 99 3.51 -29.92 5.65
N ALA A 100 3.52 -30.09 4.33
CA ALA A 100 2.46 -29.58 3.45
C ALA A 100 1.08 -30.11 3.88
N GLY A 101 0.16 -29.19 4.19
CA GLY A 101 -1.17 -29.50 4.72
C GLY A 101 -1.33 -29.33 6.23
N ASP A 102 -0.22 -29.32 6.99
CA ASP A 102 -0.21 -29.17 8.44
C ASP A 102 1.10 -28.53 8.94
N PHE A 103 1.23 -27.22 8.72
CA PHE A 103 2.32 -26.41 9.25
C PHE A 103 1.90 -25.69 10.52
N THR A 104 2.80 -25.67 11.50
CA THR A 104 2.74 -24.76 12.65
C THR A 104 3.76 -23.65 12.45
N VAL A 105 3.30 -22.41 12.33
CA VAL A 105 4.16 -21.24 12.11
C VAL A 105 4.25 -20.40 13.36
N THR A 106 5.46 -20.16 13.85
CA THR A 106 5.73 -19.24 14.96
C THR A 106 5.89 -17.82 14.40
N VAL A 107 5.02 -16.92 14.85
CA VAL A 107 4.98 -15.51 14.45
C VAL A 107 5.44 -14.64 15.61
N ARG A 108 6.43 -13.78 15.36
CA ARG A 108 6.86 -12.71 16.25
C ARG A 108 6.16 -11.41 15.86
N HIS A 109 5.43 -10.80 16.79
CA HIS A 109 4.83 -9.48 16.60
C HIS A 109 5.71 -8.43 17.24
N LYS A 110 6.14 -7.46 16.44
CA LYS A 110 6.99 -6.37 16.92
C LYS A 110 6.15 -5.36 17.71
N PRO A 111 6.69 -4.78 18.79
CA PRO A 111 5.97 -3.78 19.57
C PRO A 111 5.82 -2.49 18.75
N ARG A 112 4.60 -2.09 18.44
CA ARG A 112 4.30 -0.81 17.77
C ARG A 112 4.49 0.40 18.70
N TYR A 113 4.42 0.16 20.01
CA TYR A 113 4.36 1.16 21.08
C TYR A 113 3.16 2.11 20.99
N VAL A 114 2.19 1.77 20.15
CA VAL A 114 0.90 2.46 19.99
C VAL A 114 -0.18 1.40 19.86
N ARG A 115 -1.18 1.46 20.73
CA ARG A 115 -2.36 0.59 20.72
C ARG A 115 -3.27 0.98 19.55
N VAL A 116 -3.51 0.03 18.66
CA VAL A 116 -4.18 0.28 17.38
C VAL A 116 -5.64 0.69 17.61
N GLU A 117 -6.30 0.00 18.52
CA GLU A 117 -7.70 0.14 18.93
C GLU A 117 -8.03 1.46 19.62
N LEU A 118 -7.04 2.15 20.20
CA LEU A 118 -7.22 3.45 20.85
C LEU A 118 -6.76 4.62 19.98
N CYS A 119 -5.93 4.37 18.97
CA CYS A 119 -5.31 5.43 18.21
C CYS A 119 -6.32 6.15 17.30
N THR A 120 -6.52 7.45 17.51
CA THR A 120 -7.40 8.28 16.67
C THR A 120 -6.71 8.85 15.43
N ASN A 121 -5.43 8.54 15.23
CA ASN A 121 -4.64 8.97 14.06
C ASN A 121 -4.55 10.51 13.86
N CYS A 122 -4.66 11.30 14.94
CA CYS A 122 -4.69 12.77 14.90
C CYS A 122 -3.34 13.48 14.66
N GLY A 123 -2.21 12.81 14.91
CA GLY A 123 -0.86 13.33 14.62
C GLY A 123 -0.21 14.28 15.64
N LEU A 124 -0.90 14.63 16.73
CA LEU A 124 -0.35 15.46 17.81
C LEU A 124 0.97 14.92 18.38
N CYS A 125 1.08 13.60 18.46
CA CYS A 125 2.26 12.93 18.99
C CYS A 125 3.51 13.08 18.11
N ALA A 126 3.35 13.14 16.79
CA ALA A 126 4.46 13.42 15.87
C ALA A 126 4.91 14.89 15.98
N LEU A 127 3.97 15.84 16.07
CA LEU A 127 4.29 17.26 16.26
C LEU A 127 5.09 17.52 17.55
N ALA A 128 4.80 16.78 18.62
CA ALA A 128 5.51 16.90 19.90
C ALA A 128 6.88 16.19 19.94
N CYS A 129 7.18 15.33 18.97
CA CYS A 129 8.39 14.52 18.97
C CYS A 129 9.64 15.38 18.64
N PRO A 130 10.66 15.43 19.52
CA PRO A 130 11.85 16.24 19.28
C PRO A 130 12.90 15.53 18.41
N VAL A 131 12.68 14.25 18.06
CA VAL A 131 13.66 13.42 17.35
C VAL A 131 13.29 13.33 15.87
N GLU A 132 14.30 13.47 15.01
CA GLU A 132 14.18 13.31 13.56
C GLU A 132 15.06 12.16 13.06
N ARG A 133 14.49 11.32 12.21
CA ARG A 133 15.12 10.18 11.55
C ARG A 133 15.00 10.31 10.02
N PRO A 134 15.87 9.63 9.24
CA PRO A 134 15.65 9.45 7.81
C PRO A 134 14.33 8.74 7.54
N ASP A 135 13.62 9.08 6.46
CA ASP A 135 12.43 8.35 6.01
C ASP A 135 12.68 7.54 4.74
N ARG A 136 12.83 6.22 4.91
CA ARG A 136 12.97 5.28 3.80
C ARG A 136 11.80 5.33 2.82
N TYR A 137 10.59 5.67 3.25
CA TYR A 137 9.45 5.81 2.35
C TYR A 137 9.63 6.99 1.38
N GLU A 138 10.29 8.06 1.82
CA GLU A 138 10.67 9.21 1.01
C GLU A 138 12.03 9.02 0.29
N GLY A 139 12.59 7.80 0.33
CA GLY A 139 13.94 7.53 -0.17
C GLY A 139 15.01 8.32 0.58
N ASP A 140 14.76 8.66 1.84
CA ASP A 140 15.61 9.52 2.68
C ASP A 140 15.81 10.96 2.14
N LEU A 141 14.90 11.44 1.27
CA LEU A 141 14.87 12.85 0.85
C LEU A 141 14.42 13.80 1.96
N ASP A 142 13.52 13.33 2.83
CA ASP A 142 12.99 14.11 3.94
C ASP A 142 13.18 13.36 5.27
N ARG A 143 13.14 14.12 6.36
CA ARG A 143 13.27 13.60 7.72
C ARG A 143 11.90 13.50 8.37
N HIS A 144 11.63 12.34 8.97
CA HIS A 144 10.41 12.11 9.73
C HIS A 144 10.69 12.01 11.22
N LYS A 145 9.64 12.09 12.03
CA LYS A 145 9.74 11.96 13.48
C LYS A 145 9.91 10.49 13.89
N ALA A 146 10.48 10.26 15.08
CA ALA A 146 10.63 8.89 15.60
C ALA A 146 9.27 8.17 15.79
N ILE A 147 8.24 8.91 16.23
CA ILE A 147 6.85 8.47 16.10
C ILE A 147 6.27 9.02 14.80
N TYR A 148 5.83 8.13 13.92
CA TYR A 148 5.41 8.51 12.57
C TYR A 148 4.17 7.72 12.13
N ARG A 149 3.48 8.26 11.13
CA ARG A 149 2.40 7.59 10.46
C ARG A 149 2.98 6.76 9.31
N PRO A 150 2.64 5.46 9.18
CA PRO A 150 2.91 4.70 7.96
C PRO A 150 2.32 5.40 6.72
N PRO A 151 2.71 4.98 5.50
CA PRO A 151 2.26 5.61 4.26
C PRO A 151 0.75 5.77 4.14
N THR A 152 0.32 6.73 3.32
CA THR A 152 -1.10 6.98 3.07
C THR A 152 -1.80 5.70 2.60
N ARG A 153 -2.98 5.41 3.19
CA ARG A 153 -3.75 4.16 3.00
C ARG A 153 -3.10 2.86 3.49
N ALA A 154 -1.99 2.93 4.22
CA ALA A 154 -1.50 1.77 4.96
C ALA A 154 -2.52 1.35 6.04
N ILE A 155 -2.75 0.04 6.11
CA ILE A 155 -3.61 -0.58 7.11
C ILE A 155 -2.73 -1.37 8.09
N PRO A 156 -2.90 -1.20 9.41
CA PRO A 156 -3.88 -0.32 10.07
C PRO A 156 -3.47 1.17 9.99
N PRO A 157 -4.44 2.11 9.96
CA PRO A 157 -4.17 3.55 9.83
C PRO A 157 -3.75 4.16 11.17
N THR A 158 -2.63 3.69 11.73
CA THR A 158 -2.16 4.03 13.08
C THR A 158 -0.68 4.35 13.10
N TYR A 159 -0.27 5.19 14.05
CA TYR A 159 1.13 5.56 14.26
C TYR A 159 1.96 4.39 14.78
N VAL A 160 3.28 4.47 14.60
CA VAL A 160 4.27 3.52 15.12
C VAL A 160 5.49 4.31 15.61
N ILE A 161 6.19 3.78 16.60
CA ILE A 161 7.44 4.37 17.12
C ILE A 161 8.63 3.55 16.65
N ASP A 162 9.55 4.22 15.98
CA ASP A 162 10.86 3.67 15.67
C ASP A 162 11.78 3.82 16.89
N MET A 163 12.05 2.69 17.56
CA MET A 163 12.85 2.68 18.78
C MET A 163 14.35 2.72 18.53
N ASP A 164 14.82 2.57 17.29
CA ASP A 164 16.23 2.76 16.96
C ASP A 164 16.63 4.25 17.10
N TYR A 165 15.65 5.16 17.00
CA TYR A 165 15.84 6.61 17.14
C TYR A 165 15.17 7.20 18.39
N CYS A 166 14.09 6.60 18.89
CA CYS A 166 13.35 7.13 20.02
C CYS A 166 14.20 7.29 21.30
N THR A 167 14.21 8.50 21.87
CA THR A 167 14.91 8.80 23.13
C THR A 167 14.11 8.47 24.39
N ARG A 168 12.91 7.91 24.26
CA ARG A 168 11.98 7.61 25.36
C ARG A 168 11.63 8.81 26.26
N CYS A 169 11.65 10.04 25.71
CA CYS A 169 11.42 11.26 26.48
C CYS A 169 9.98 11.49 27.01
N GLY A 170 9.00 10.67 26.62
CA GLY A 170 7.63 10.74 27.15
C GLY A 170 6.71 11.80 26.53
N LYS A 171 7.23 12.81 25.82
CA LYS A 171 6.43 13.92 25.25
C LYS A 171 5.25 13.47 24.39
N CYS A 172 5.42 12.43 23.57
CA CYS A 172 4.33 11.92 22.74
C CYS A 172 3.18 11.33 23.57
N VAL A 173 3.50 10.72 24.73
CA VAL A 173 2.53 10.15 25.67
C VAL A 173 1.71 11.26 26.33
N GLU A 174 2.37 12.33 26.77
CA GLU A 174 1.73 13.48 27.45
C GLU A 174 0.66 14.15 26.57
N VAL A 175 0.90 14.25 25.27
CA VAL A 175 -0.01 14.93 24.33
C VAL A 175 -1.06 14.02 23.69
N CYS A 176 -1.04 12.71 23.97
CA CYS A 176 -1.94 11.76 23.31
C CYS A 176 -3.33 11.76 23.99
N PRO A 177 -4.39 12.31 23.36
CA PRO A 177 -5.70 12.44 24.02
C PRO A 177 -6.37 11.09 24.27
N ALA A 178 -6.06 10.07 23.45
CA ALA A 178 -6.63 8.74 23.56
C ALA A 178 -5.81 7.78 24.46
N ALA A 179 -4.71 8.27 25.06
CA ALA A 179 -3.78 7.45 25.84
C ALA A 179 -3.35 6.15 25.12
N ALA A 180 -3.17 6.23 23.79
CA ALA A 180 -2.87 5.08 22.95
C ALA A 180 -1.40 4.65 22.99
N ILE A 181 -0.48 5.50 23.48
CA ILE A 181 0.97 5.27 23.39
C ILE A 181 1.48 4.54 24.64
N GLU A 182 2.21 3.45 24.44
CA GLU A 182 2.77 2.61 25.49
C GLU A 182 4.25 2.29 25.18
N LEU A 183 5.17 3.05 25.76
CA LEU A 183 6.63 2.90 25.51
C LEU A 183 7.23 1.62 26.12
N GLY A 184 6.49 0.95 27.01
CA GLY A 184 6.86 -0.31 27.65
C GLY A 184 6.33 -1.55 26.94
N MET A 185 5.66 -1.40 25.78
CA MET A 185 5.10 -2.52 25.03
C MET A 185 6.17 -3.56 24.68
N GLU A 186 5.93 -4.81 25.06
CA GLU A 186 6.85 -5.93 24.83
C GLU A 186 6.54 -6.68 23.53
N GLU A 187 7.53 -7.41 23.02
CA GLU A 187 7.31 -8.34 21.91
C GLU A 187 6.36 -9.47 22.34
N ARG A 188 5.49 -9.91 21.42
CA ARG A 188 4.65 -11.10 21.65
C ARG A 188 4.92 -12.16 20.58
N ARG A 189 4.69 -13.42 20.95
CA ARG A 189 4.75 -14.55 20.02
C ARG A 189 3.38 -15.22 19.95
N SER A 190 3.04 -15.72 18.77
CA SER A 190 1.84 -16.53 18.55
C SER A 190 2.16 -17.67 17.59
N GLU A 191 1.34 -18.71 17.62
CA GLU A 191 1.41 -19.81 16.67
C GLU A 191 0.17 -19.79 15.79
N VAL A 192 0.36 -20.03 14.49
CA VAL A 192 -0.72 -20.16 13.51
C VAL A 192 -0.57 -21.47 12.75
N ASN A 193 -1.68 -22.21 12.65
CA ASN A 193 -1.73 -23.51 11.96
C ASN A 193 -2.27 -23.33 10.54
N VAL A 194 -1.49 -23.69 9.53
CA VAL A 194 -1.81 -23.44 8.11
C VAL A 194 -1.45 -24.64 7.24
N GLY A 195 -2.19 -24.85 6.16
CA GLY A 195 -1.89 -25.93 5.22
C GLY A 195 -0.84 -25.56 4.18
N ALA A 196 -0.66 -24.26 3.93
CA ALA A 196 0.34 -23.74 3.00
C ALA A 196 0.85 -22.36 3.41
N LEU A 197 2.05 -22.04 2.94
CA LEU A 197 2.65 -20.72 3.03
C LEU A 197 2.83 -20.14 1.62
N ILE A 198 2.53 -18.86 1.44
CA ILE A 198 2.87 -18.10 0.23
C ILE A 198 3.90 -17.04 0.63
N LEU A 199 5.07 -17.06 0.00
CA LEU A 199 6.14 -16.09 0.22
C LEU A 199 6.08 -15.02 -0.87
N SER A 200 5.70 -13.81 -0.48
CA SER A 200 5.58 -12.62 -1.32
C SER A 200 6.23 -11.38 -0.69
N PRO A 201 7.48 -11.46 -0.20
CA PRO A 201 8.13 -10.35 0.51
C PRO A 201 8.52 -9.16 -0.39
N GLY A 202 8.35 -9.28 -1.71
CA GLY A 202 8.69 -8.25 -2.67
C GLY A 202 10.19 -8.20 -2.97
N PHE A 203 10.76 -7.00 -2.99
CA PHE A 203 12.14 -6.70 -3.34
C PHE A 203 12.63 -5.49 -2.54
N GLU A 204 13.94 -5.26 -2.57
CA GLU A 204 14.57 -4.03 -2.09
C GLU A 204 15.17 -3.27 -3.27
N PRO A 205 15.11 -1.92 -3.30
CA PRO A 205 15.88 -1.15 -4.26
C PRO A 205 17.38 -1.45 -4.08
N PHE A 206 18.11 -1.56 -5.18
CA PHE A 206 19.56 -1.74 -5.12
C PHE A 206 20.23 -0.55 -4.42
N ASP A 207 21.18 -0.85 -3.53
CA ASP A 207 22.00 0.16 -2.87
C ASP A 207 23.03 0.77 -3.85
N ALA A 208 22.70 1.96 -4.35
CA ALA A 208 23.54 2.67 -5.30
C ALA A 208 24.90 3.12 -4.73
N CYS A 209 25.10 3.10 -3.41
CA CYS A 209 26.42 3.39 -2.82
C CYS A 209 27.51 2.41 -3.28
N LEU A 210 27.10 1.19 -3.70
CA LEU A 210 28.00 0.17 -4.22
C LEU A 210 28.55 0.52 -5.62
N LYS A 211 27.97 1.51 -6.30
CA LYS A 211 28.44 2.06 -7.59
C LYS A 211 29.10 3.41 -7.37
N GLY A 212 30.27 3.39 -6.73
CA GLY A 212 30.99 4.59 -6.31
C GLY A 212 31.33 5.56 -7.44
N GLU A 213 31.46 5.08 -8.68
CA GLU A 213 31.69 5.91 -9.88
C GLU A 213 30.55 6.89 -10.19
N TYR A 214 29.34 6.61 -9.69
CA TYR A 214 28.19 7.50 -9.83
C TYR A 214 28.02 8.47 -8.65
N GLY A 215 28.77 8.26 -7.54
CA GLY A 215 28.82 9.20 -6.43
C GLY A 215 27.53 9.39 -5.63
N PHE A 216 26.62 8.40 -5.65
CA PHE A 216 25.43 8.40 -4.79
C PHE A 216 25.83 8.43 -3.31
N GLY A 217 25.13 9.23 -2.50
CA GLY A 217 25.45 9.46 -1.08
C GLY A 217 26.64 10.40 -0.83
N TYR A 218 27.36 10.80 -1.88
CA TYR A 218 28.47 11.77 -1.80
C TYR A 218 28.17 13.08 -2.54
N TYR A 219 27.59 12.99 -3.74
CA TYR A 219 27.16 14.16 -4.50
C TYR A 219 25.69 14.48 -4.22
N ASP A 220 25.43 15.75 -3.89
CA ASP A 220 24.10 16.20 -3.43
C ASP A 220 23.00 15.96 -4.47
N ASN A 221 23.31 16.15 -5.76
CA ASN A 221 22.33 16.12 -6.85
C ASN A 221 22.27 14.76 -7.59
N VAL A 222 22.86 13.71 -7.00
CA VAL A 222 22.72 12.33 -7.50
C VAL A 222 21.70 11.61 -6.63
N ILE A 223 20.57 11.25 -7.22
CA ILE A 223 19.46 10.60 -6.52
C ILE A 223 19.10 9.27 -7.18
N THR A 224 18.38 8.39 -6.47
CA THR A 224 17.83 7.16 -7.05
C THR A 224 16.49 7.39 -7.72
N SER A 225 16.06 6.45 -8.56
CA SER A 225 14.72 6.43 -9.13
C SER A 225 13.62 6.39 -8.07
N ILE A 226 13.86 5.81 -6.88
CA ILE A 226 12.87 5.83 -5.79
C ILE A 226 12.73 7.25 -5.23
N GLN A 227 13.85 7.94 -4.97
CA GLN A 227 13.82 9.34 -4.55
C GLN A 227 13.14 10.23 -5.59
N PHE A 228 13.45 10.03 -6.87
CA PHE A 228 12.79 10.76 -7.95
C PHE A 228 11.29 10.45 -8.04
N GLU A 229 10.87 9.21 -7.79
CA GLU A 229 9.44 8.83 -7.71
C GLU A 229 8.70 9.65 -6.66
N ARG A 230 9.29 9.79 -5.47
CA ARG A 230 8.73 10.58 -4.38
C ARG A 230 8.69 12.06 -4.75
N MET A 231 9.73 12.56 -5.42
CA MET A 231 9.81 13.96 -5.86
C MET A 231 8.74 14.34 -6.91
N VAL A 232 8.38 13.41 -7.80
CA VAL A 232 7.31 13.65 -8.80
C VAL A 232 5.91 13.33 -8.28
N SER A 233 5.78 12.72 -7.10
CA SER A 233 4.49 12.38 -6.50
C SER A 233 3.87 13.57 -5.78
N ILE A 234 2.55 13.74 -5.93
CA ILE A 234 1.77 14.71 -5.14
C ILE A 234 1.80 14.34 -3.65
N SER A 235 1.88 13.04 -3.35
CA SER A 235 1.93 12.52 -1.98
C SER A 235 3.34 12.52 -1.37
N GLY A 236 4.36 12.89 -2.15
CA GLY A 236 5.74 12.95 -1.71
C GLY A 236 6.09 14.24 -0.99
N SER A 237 7.23 14.23 -0.32
CA SER A 237 7.79 15.34 0.46
C SER A 237 7.89 16.66 -0.31
N THR A 238 8.08 16.63 -1.63
CA THR A 238 8.17 17.84 -2.45
C THR A 238 6.85 18.27 -3.10
N GLY A 239 5.76 17.52 -2.93
CA GLY A 239 4.44 17.86 -3.48
C GLY A 239 4.43 17.98 -5.01
N ALA A 240 5.06 17.02 -5.71
CA ALA A 240 5.27 17.02 -7.15
C ALA A 240 6.15 18.17 -7.70
N ALA A 241 7.03 18.74 -6.87
CA ALA A 241 8.04 19.70 -7.31
C ALA A 241 9.40 19.00 -7.54
N ILE A 242 9.90 19.09 -8.78
CA ILE A 242 11.24 18.59 -9.12
C ILE A 242 12.28 19.65 -8.74
N VAL A 243 13.11 19.33 -7.75
CA VAL A 243 14.10 20.23 -7.18
C VAL A 243 15.45 19.55 -7.00
N ARG A 244 16.52 20.32 -7.11
CA ARG A 244 17.87 19.89 -6.76
C ARG A 244 18.02 19.79 -5.24
N PRO A 245 18.47 18.66 -4.67
CA PRO A 245 18.67 18.56 -3.22
C PRO A 245 19.70 19.56 -2.66
N SER A 246 20.69 19.97 -3.46
CA SER A 246 21.73 20.91 -3.01
C SER A 246 21.23 22.32 -2.67
N ASP A 247 20.25 22.84 -3.41
CA ASP A 247 19.89 24.26 -3.37
C ASP A 247 18.39 24.54 -3.56
N GLY A 248 17.56 23.50 -3.72
CA GLY A 248 16.11 23.61 -3.90
C GLY A 248 15.68 24.19 -5.25
N ARG A 249 16.61 24.45 -6.18
CA ARG A 249 16.27 25.03 -7.49
C ARG A 249 15.71 23.98 -8.43
N THR A 250 14.81 24.40 -9.31
CA THR A 250 14.32 23.55 -10.40
C THR A 250 15.47 23.25 -11.39
N PRO A 251 15.78 21.98 -11.66
CA PRO A 251 16.78 21.62 -12.67
C PRO A 251 16.26 21.95 -14.07
N GLN A 252 17.14 22.43 -14.94
CA GLN A 252 16.87 22.61 -16.37
C GLN A 252 17.25 21.36 -17.18
N ARG A 253 18.23 20.60 -16.68
CA ARG A 253 18.74 19.39 -17.34
C ARG A 253 18.91 18.20 -16.40
N ILE A 254 18.28 17.07 -16.73
CA ILE A 254 18.35 15.83 -15.95
C ILE A 254 18.96 14.68 -16.77
N ALA A 255 19.90 13.95 -16.17
CA ALA A 255 20.40 12.69 -16.70
C ALA A 255 19.77 11.50 -15.97
N PHE A 256 19.22 10.52 -16.69
CA PHE A 256 18.85 9.22 -16.15
C PHE A 256 19.89 8.18 -16.56
N ILE A 257 20.34 7.36 -15.62
CA ILE A 257 21.31 6.29 -15.88
C ILE A 257 20.64 4.93 -15.64
N GLN A 258 20.53 4.11 -16.68
CA GLN A 258 19.93 2.79 -16.59
C GLN A 258 20.89 1.73 -16.03
N CYS A 259 20.31 0.58 -15.67
CA CYS A 259 21.03 -0.63 -15.27
C CYS A 259 21.92 -0.44 -14.03
N VAL A 260 21.60 0.51 -13.15
CA VAL A 260 22.36 0.70 -11.90
C VAL A 260 22.02 -0.46 -10.96
N GLY A 261 23.00 -1.33 -10.68
CA GLY A 261 22.77 -2.54 -9.90
C GLY A 261 22.13 -3.69 -10.68
N SER A 262 22.27 -3.71 -12.01
CA SER A 262 21.74 -4.77 -12.87
C SER A 262 22.62 -4.95 -14.10
N ARG A 263 22.66 -6.17 -14.64
CA ARG A 263 23.51 -6.55 -15.78
C ARG A 263 24.98 -6.19 -15.55
N ASP A 264 25.42 -6.27 -14.31
CA ASP A 264 26.77 -5.91 -13.88
C ASP A 264 27.37 -7.05 -13.04
N GLU A 265 28.17 -7.90 -13.68
CA GLU A 265 28.80 -9.05 -13.01
C GLU A 265 29.92 -8.63 -12.05
N SER A 266 30.49 -7.42 -12.21
CA SER A 266 31.57 -6.93 -11.34
C SER A 266 31.15 -6.76 -9.88
N ILE A 267 29.84 -6.56 -9.66
CA ILE A 267 29.21 -6.46 -8.34
C ILE A 267 28.26 -7.64 -8.05
N GLY A 268 28.38 -8.73 -8.81
CA GLY A 268 27.56 -9.94 -8.63
C GLY A 268 26.08 -9.74 -8.96
N ARG A 269 25.75 -8.82 -9.88
CA ARG A 269 24.38 -8.49 -10.30
C ARG A 269 24.19 -8.71 -11.81
N GLY A 270 24.53 -9.91 -12.29
CA GLY A 270 24.45 -10.31 -13.71
C GLY A 270 23.04 -10.51 -14.29
N TYR A 271 21.98 -10.06 -13.63
CA TYR A 271 20.60 -10.19 -14.10
C TYR A 271 19.99 -8.82 -14.47
N CYS A 272 18.94 -8.84 -15.29
CA CYS A 272 18.14 -7.65 -15.60
C CYS A 272 17.03 -7.49 -14.57
N SER A 273 16.78 -6.26 -14.11
CA SER A 273 15.67 -5.99 -13.18
C SER A 273 14.30 -5.85 -13.84
N SER A 274 14.21 -6.09 -15.15
CA SER A 274 13.00 -6.11 -15.99
C SER A 274 12.23 -4.78 -16.12
N VAL A 275 12.09 -4.01 -15.05
CA VAL A 275 11.18 -2.85 -14.96
C VAL A 275 11.85 -1.49 -15.19
N CYS A 276 13.19 -1.41 -15.12
CA CYS A 276 13.89 -0.12 -15.01
C CYS A 276 13.79 0.78 -16.23
N CYS A 277 13.75 0.18 -17.43
CA CYS A 277 13.51 0.93 -18.66
C CYS A 277 12.12 1.60 -18.62
N MET A 278 11.09 0.86 -18.18
CA MET A 278 9.71 1.33 -18.22
C MET A 278 9.36 2.30 -17.11
N TYR A 279 9.80 2.09 -15.86
CA TYR A 279 9.57 3.11 -14.84
C TYR A 279 10.32 4.40 -15.19
N THR A 280 11.47 4.32 -15.87
CA THR A 280 12.21 5.53 -16.27
C THR A 280 11.47 6.26 -17.37
N ALA A 281 11.00 5.57 -18.41
CA ALA A 281 10.13 6.18 -19.42
C ALA A 281 8.93 6.89 -18.76
N LYS A 282 8.32 6.23 -17.77
CA LYS A 282 7.24 6.83 -16.98
C LYS A 282 7.66 8.06 -16.19
N GLN A 283 8.77 7.99 -15.46
CA GLN A 283 9.31 9.11 -14.70
C GLN A 283 9.64 10.30 -15.60
N VAL A 284 10.21 10.04 -16.79
CA VAL A 284 10.46 11.08 -17.81
C VAL A 284 9.16 11.68 -18.32
N GLY A 285 8.16 10.85 -18.68
CA GLY A 285 6.85 11.34 -19.11
C GLY A 285 6.14 12.18 -18.05
N VAL A 286 6.21 11.78 -16.77
CA VAL A 286 5.70 12.59 -15.65
C VAL A 286 6.50 13.90 -15.51
N ALA A 287 7.83 13.83 -15.55
CA ALA A 287 8.68 15.01 -15.43
C ALA A 287 8.41 16.03 -16.55
N LYS A 288 8.23 15.59 -17.79
CA LYS A 288 7.87 16.45 -18.93
C LYS A 288 6.48 17.06 -18.81
N ARG A 289 5.52 16.41 -18.13
CA ARG A 289 4.22 17.03 -17.81
C ARG A 289 4.34 18.12 -16.74
N LEU A 290 5.19 17.92 -15.74
CA LEU A 290 5.42 18.90 -14.67
C LEU A 290 6.28 20.07 -15.17
N LEU A 291 7.29 19.79 -15.99
CA LEU A 291 8.24 20.74 -16.55
C LEU A 291 8.39 20.52 -18.07
N PRO A 292 7.52 21.14 -18.90
CA PRO A 292 7.54 20.96 -20.36
C PRO A 292 8.85 21.32 -21.04
N ASP A 293 9.59 22.29 -20.50
CA ASP A 293 10.87 22.77 -21.06
C ASP A 293 12.10 22.01 -20.54
N LEU A 294 11.92 21.01 -19.67
CA LEU A 294 13.03 20.25 -19.09
C LEU A 294 13.78 19.44 -20.16
N ASP A 295 15.09 19.59 -20.24
CA ASP A 295 15.96 18.75 -21.09
C ASP A 295 16.34 17.47 -20.34
N VAL A 296 16.10 16.32 -20.97
CA VAL A 296 16.27 15.00 -20.35
C VAL A 296 17.13 14.13 -21.26
N MET A 297 18.21 13.58 -20.69
CA MET A 297 19.03 12.57 -21.36
C MET A 297 18.96 11.25 -20.59
N VAL A 298 18.58 10.16 -21.26
CA VAL A 298 18.55 8.82 -20.69
C VAL A 298 19.68 7.98 -21.28
N PHE A 299 20.61 7.55 -20.43
CA PHE A 299 21.73 6.69 -20.80
C PHE A 299 21.37 5.22 -20.59
N PHE A 300 21.48 4.40 -21.64
CA PHE A 300 21.05 3.01 -21.62
C PHE A 300 21.96 2.08 -22.45
N MET A 301 21.87 0.76 -22.20
CA MET A 301 22.47 -0.27 -23.07
C MET A 301 21.50 -0.76 -24.13
N ASP A 302 20.35 -1.25 -23.68
CA ASP A 302 19.23 -1.71 -24.50
C ASP A 302 17.93 -1.31 -23.80
N ILE A 303 16.92 -0.88 -24.56
CA ILE A 303 15.57 -0.65 -24.06
C ILE A 303 14.83 -1.99 -24.04
N ARG A 304 14.18 -2.31 -22.91
CA ARG A 304 13.46 -3.57 -22.69
C ARG A 304 11.97 -3.35 -22.45
N ALA A 305 11.29 -2.80 -23.44
CA ALA A 305 9.85 -2.52 -23.45
C ALA A 305 9.02 -3.76 -23.88
N HIS A 306 9.20 -4.89 -23.21
CA HIS A 306 8.72 -6.21 -23.68
C HIS A 306 7.27 -6.56 -23.29
N GLY A 307 6.62 -5.75 -22.46
CA GLY A 307 5.23 -5.94 -22.05
C GLY A 307 4.23 -5.45 -23.10
N LYS A 308 2.95 -5.81 -22.93
CA LYS A 308 1.89 -5.33 -23.83
C LYS A 308 1.79 -3.80 -23.75
N ASP A 309 1.76 -3.14 -24.91
CA ASP A 309 1.67 -1.69 -25.06
C ASP A 309 2.90 -0.91 -24.53
N PHE A 310 4.00 -1.60 -24.21
CA PHE A 310 5.20 -0.96 -23.67
C PHE A 310 6.01 -0.23 -24.75
N ASP A 311 6.13 -0.79 -25.95
CA ASP A 311 6.78 -0.12 -27.08
C ASP A 311 6.06 1.20 -27.42
N GLU A 312 4.73 1.18 -27.56
CA GLU A 312 3.94 2.40 -27.82
C GLU A 312 4.11 3.46 -26.72
N TYR A 313 4.11 3.03 -25.46
CA TYR A 313 4.35 3.93 -24.34
C TYR A 313 5.76 4.54 -24.40
N PHE A 314 6.77 3.72 -24.69
CA PHE A 314 8.15 4.17 -24.83
C PHE A 314 8.31 5.16 -25.99
N ASP A 315 7.80 4.83 -27.18
CA ASP A 315 7.85 5.67 -28.38
C ASP A 315 7.20 7.04 -28.12
N THR A 316 6.07 7.05 -27.40
CA THR A 316 5.38 8.29 -27.01
C THR A 316 6.26 9.16 -26.12
N VAL A 317 6.98 8.57 -25.17
CA VAL A 317 7.89 9.30 -24.27
C VAL A 317 9.14 9.77 -24.99
N GLU A 318 9.73 8.94 -25.86
CA GLU A 318 10.91 9.27 -26.65
C GLU A 318 10.63 10.43 -27.63
N ALA A 319 9.44 10.48 -28.20
CA ALA A 319 9.02 11.55 -29.11
C ALA A 319 8.77 12.91 -28.41
N LEU A 320 8.82 12.99 -27.07
CA LEU A 320 8.62 14.24 -26.36
C LEU A 320 9.76 15.24 -26.63
N PRO A 321 9.46 16.54 -26.82
CA PRO A 321 10.50 17.54 -27.05
C PRO A 321 11.53 17.59 -25.92
N GLY A 322 12.82 17.64 -26.24
CA GLY A 322 13.89 17.69 -25.22
C GLY A 322 14.11 16.38 -24.46
N VAL A 323 13.62 15.24 -24.96
CA VAL A 323 13.98 13.91 -24.46
C VAL A 323 14.96 13.28 -25.45
N THR A 324 16.10 12.80 -24.94
CA THR A 324 17.11 12.10 -25.74
C THR A 324 17.47 10.78 -25.08
N TYR A 325 17.30 9.68 -25.80
CA TYR A 325 17.82 8.37 -25.39
C TYR A 325 19.19 8.16 -26.04
N ARG A 326 20.21 7.91 -25.21
CA ARG A 326 21.59 7.70 -25.66
C ARG A 326 22.08 6.32 -25.28
N ARG A 327 22.45 5.55 -26.30
CA ARG A 327 22.95 4.20 -26.13
C ARG A 327 24.42 4.20 -25.68
N CYS A 328 24.66 4.39 -24.39
CA CYS A 328 25.95 4.19 -23.76
C CYS A 328 25.82 4.00 -22.25
N ILE A 329 26.90 3.53 -21.63
CA ILE A 329 27.06 3.52 -20.17
C ILE A 329 27.98 4.67 -19.78
N VAL A 330 27.52 5.47 -18.81
CA VAL A 330 28.29 6.56 -18.21
C VAL A 330 29.49 5.98 -17.47
N SER A 331 30.68 6.52 -17.69
CA SER A 331 31.91 6.01 -17.08
C SER A 331 32.16 6.59 -15.69
N SER A 332 31.84 7.86 -15.47
CA SER A 332 32.06 8.56 -14.21
C SER A 332 31.23 9.83 -14.09
N ILE A 333 30.99 10.25 -12.84
CA ILE A 333 30.34 11.51 -12.48
C ILE A 333 31.28 12.35 -11.62
N HIS A 334 31.38 13.64 -11.93
CA HIS A 334 32.12 14.61 -11.12
C HIS A 334 31.26 15.82 -10.78
N GLN A 335 31.21 16.19 -9.50
CA GLN A 335 30.47 17.37 -9.06
C GLN A 335 31.37 18.61 -8.98
N TYR A 336 30.92 19.72 -9.57
CA TYR A 336 31.58 21.02 -9.40
C TYR A 336 31.32 21.60 -8.01
N ARG A 337 32.36 22.08 -7.33
CA ARG A 337 32.22 22.63 -5.97
C ARG A 337 31.35 23.88 -5.87
N GLN A 338 31.38 24.73 -6.90
CA GLN A 338 30.73 26.05 -6.87
C GLN A 338 29.25 25.96 -7.24
N THR A 339 28.94 25.30 -8.36
CA THR A 339 27.58 25.21 -8.89
C THR A 339 26.83 23.99 -8.39
N ARG A 340 27.54 22.97 -7.86
CA ARG A 340 27.00 21.65 -7.53
C ARG A 340 26.43 20.88 -8.73
N ASN A 341 26.64 21.37 -9.96
CA ASN A 341 26.30 20.66 -11.20
C ASN A 341 27.19 19.43 -11.37
N LEU A 342 26.70 18.47 -12.15
CA LEU A 342 27.28 17.15 -12.33
C LEU A 342 27.78 17.02 -13.77
N ARG A 343 29.08 16.79 -13.93
CA ARG A 343 29.73 16.49 -15.20
C ARG A 343 29.76 14.99 -15.41
N LEU A 344 29.15 14.52 -16.49
CA LEU A 344 29.09 13.10 -16.87
C LEU A 344 30.04 12.86 -18.02
N ALA A 345 30.92 11.86 -17.89
CA ALA A 345 31.76 11.38 -18.97
C ALA A 345 31.17 10.10 -19.57
N TYR A 346 31.06 10.03 -20.90
CA TYR A 346 30.56 8.85 -21.61
C TYR A 346 31.11 8.79 -23.04
N VAL A 347 30.97 7.64 -23.69
CA VAL A 347 31.42 7.44 -25.08
C VAL A 347 30.24 7.61 -26.03
N ALA A 348 30.39 8.45 -27.05
CA ALA A 348 29.39 8.64 -28.11
C ALA A 348 29.45 7.49 -29.14
N GLU A 349 28.47 7.44 -30.04
CA GLU A 349 28.38 6.37 -31.06
C GLU A 349 29.57 6.33 -32.03
N ASP A 350 30.23 7.47 -32.25
CA ASP A 350 31.45 7.59 -33.06
C ASP A 350 32.73 7.18 -32.31
N GLY A 351 32.61 6.76 -31.04
CA GLY A 351 33.72 6.37 -30.18
C GLY A 351 34.44 7.53 -29.49
N SER A 352 34.00 8.78 -29.71
CA SER A 352 34.57 9.94 -29.03
C SER A 352 34.15 10.00 -27.55
N LEU A 353 35.07 10.44 -26.69
CA LEU A 353 34.75 10.76 -25.30
C LEU A 353 34.03 12.11 -25.26
N GLN A 354 32.83 12.12 -24.68
CA GLN A 354 32.04 13.31 -24.46
C GLN A 354 31.91 13.58 -22.97
N GLU A 355 31.90 14.86 -22.61
CA GLU A 355 31.66 15.32 -21.26
C GLU A 355 30.58 16.39 -21.27
N GLU A 356 29.48 16.13 -20.57
CA GLU A 356 28.33 17.04 -20.53
C GLU A 356 27.89 17.33 -19.09
N ASP A 357 27.42 18.56 -18.87
CA ASP A 357 26.97 19.02 -17.57
C ASP A 357 25.45 18.85 -17.41
N PHE A 358 25.04 18.49 -16.19
CA PHE A 358 23.67 18.27 -15.76
C PHE A 358 23.41 18.90 -14.40
N ASP A 359 22.16 19.26 -14.15
CA ASP A 359 21.73 19.82 -12.88
C ASP A 359 21.38 18.73 -11.86
N LEU A 360 20.82 17.62 -12.34
CA LEU A 360 20.40 16.46 -11.54
C LEU A 360 20.70 15.15 -12.27
N VAL A 361 21.09 14.12 -11.53
CA VAL A 361 21.24 12.76 -12.05
C VAL A 361 20.32 11.82 -11.28
N VAL A 362 19.56 11.01 -12.01
CA VAL A 362 18.69 9.97 -11.49
C VAL A 362 19.25 8.60 -11.85
N LEU A 363 19.60 7.82 -10.83
CA LEU A 363 20.07 6.45 -10.97
C LEU A 363 18.89 5.49 -11.03
N GLY A 364 18.69 4.86 -12.19
CA GLY A 364 17.72 3.80 -12.37
C GLY A 364 18.16 2.53 -11.66
N VAL A 365 17.89 2.45 -10.36
CA VAL A 365 18.28 1.33 -9.49
C VAL A 365 17.46 0.07 -9.76
N GLY A 366 18.14 -1.05 -9.84
CA GLY A 366 17.53 -2.37 -10.01
C GLY A 366 16.89 -2.94 -8.75
N PHE A 367 16.35 -4.16 -8.88
CA PHE A 367 15.81 -4.94 -7.79
C PHE A 367 16.92 -5.78 -7.14
N ALA A 368 17.00 -5.69 -5.82
CA ALA A 368 17.76 -6.56 -4.95
C ALA A 368 16.81 -7.50 -4.18
N PRO A 369 17.27 -8.69 -3.76
CA PRO A 369 16.50 -9.55 -2.88
C PRO A 369 16.22 -8.84 -1.53
N PRO A 370 15.11 -9.15 -0.85
CA PRO A 370 14.78 -8.53 0.43
C PRO A 370 15.85 -8.77 1.50
N LEU A 371 16.09 -7.75 2.33
CA LEU A 371 17.05 -7.85 3.44
C LEU A 371 16.60 -8.91 4.45
N GLY A 372 17.56 -9.69 4.98
CA GLY A 372 17.28 -10.74 5.96
C GLY A 372 16.60 -12.00 5.41
N PHE A 373 16.12 -11.99 4.16
CA PHE A 373 15.40 -13.13 3.59
C PHE A 373 16.28 -14.36 3.32
N GLN A 374 17.61 -14.20 3.29
CA GLN A 374 18.52 -15.35 3.28
C GLN A 374 18.41 -16.18 4.57
N GLN A 375 18.30 -15.53 5.73
CA GLN A 375 18.15 -16.19 7.02
C GLN A 375 16.76 -16.83 7.13
N LEU A 376 15.73 -16.12 6.66
CA LEU A 376 14.37 -16.67 6.63
C LEU A 376 14.28 -17.85 5.65
N GLY A 377 14.88 -17.76 4.46
CA GLY A 377 14.91 -18.86 3.50
C GLY A 377 15.56 -20.12 4.06
N GLN A 378 16.67 -19.97 4.79
CA GLN A 378 17.31 -21.06 5.52
C GLN A 378 16.40 -21.62 6.63
N ALA A 379 15.76 -20.77 7.42
CA ALA A 379 14.84 -21.18 8.48
C ALA A 379 13.60 -21.92 7.94
N LEU A 380 13.12 -21.52 6.76
CA LEU A 380 11.99 -22.15 6.07
C LEU A 380 12.41 -23.41 5.27
N GLY A 381 13.72 -23.67 5.12
CA GLY A 381 14.22 -24.81 4.35
C GLY A 381 14.03 -24.69 2.84
N ILE A 382 14.07 -23.46 2.30
CA ILE A 382 13.98 -23.19 0.85
C ILE A 382 15.34 -22.81 0.27
N GLN A 383 15.58 -23.17 -0.99
CA GLN A 383 16.80 -22.81 -1.69
C GLN A 383 16.67 -21.45 -2.37
N LEU A 384 17.74 -20.65 -2.28
CA LEU A 384 17.90 -19.40 -3.00
C LEU A 384 19.00 -19.56 -4.05
N ASN A 385 18.86 -18.86 -5.18
CA ASN A 385 19.88 -18.82 -6.22
C ASN A 385 21.07 -17.95 -5.76
N ARG A 386 22.13 -17.91 -6.59
CA ARG A 386 23.35 -17.13 -6.28
C ARG A 386 23.12 -15.63 -6.04
N TYR A 387 22.00 -15.08 -6.50
CA TYR A 387 21.64 -13.68 -6.34
C TYR A 387 20.73 -13.42 -5.14
N GLY A 388 20.22 -14.46 -4.49
CA GLY A 388 19.32 -14.38 -3.33
C GLY A 388 17.83 -14.46 -3.64
N PHE A 389 17.43 -14.75 -4.89
CA PHE A 389 16.02 -14.98 -5.24
C PHE A 389 15.63 -16.45 -5.02
N CYS A 390 14.36 -16.74 -4.80
CA CYS A 390 13.91 -18.11 -4.56
C CYS A 390 14.07 -18.99 -5.80
N VAL A 391 14.56 -20.22 -5.60
CA VAL A 391 14.61 -21.25 -6.63
C VAL A 391 13.23 -21.89 -6.76
N THR A 392 12.74 -22.02 -7.99
CA THR A 392 11.50 -22.70 -8.36
C THR A 392 11.76 -23.65 -9.53
N ASP A 393 10.87 -24.63 -9.74
CA ASP A 393 10.97 -25.56 -10.87
C ASP A 393 10.38 -24.96 -12.16
N THR A 394 10.83 -25.43 -13.33
CA THR A 394 10.34 -24.98 -14.64
C THR A 394 8.85 -25.32 -14.85
N PHE A 395 8.39 -26.47 -14.37
CA PHE A 395 7.01 -26.93 -14.51
C PHE A 395 6.13 -26.58 -13.30
N ALA A 396 6.75 -26.14 -12.19
CA ALA A 396 6.08 -25.58 -11.02
C ALA A 396 6.70 -24.22 -10.64
N PRO A 397 6.53 -23.18 -11.48
CA PRO A 397 7.22 -21.90 -11.32
C PRO A 397 6.77 -21.12 -10.08
N ASN A 398 5.68 -21.52 -9.42
CA ASN A 398 5.19 -20.91 -8.20
C ASN A 398 5.46 -21.72 -6.94
N GLU A 399 6.11 -22.88 -7.03
CA GLU A 399 6.45 -23.73 -5.89
C GLU A 399 7.93 -23.59 -5.55
N SER A 400 8.23 -23.43 -4.26
CA SER A 400 9.61 -23.45 -3.77
C SER A 400 10.15 -24.88 -3.76
N THR A 401 11.41 -25.05 -3.35
CA THR A 401 12.01 -26.38 -3.13
C THR A 401 11.41 -27.17 -1.98
N ARG A 402 10.55 -26.55 -1.13
CA ARG A 402 9.85 -27.24 -0.05
C ARG A 402 8.35 -27.31 -0.38
N PRO A 403 7.78 -28.53 -0.51
CA PRO A 403 6.34 -28.71 -0.78
C PRO A 403 5.47 -27.97 0.24
N GLY A 404 4.37 -27.36 -0.23
CA GLY A 404 3.47 -26.55 0.60
C GLY A 404 3.96 -25.12 0.87
N ILE A 405 5.17 -24.75 0.44
CA ILE A 405 5.66 -23.37 0.42
C ILE A 405 5.74 -22.88 -1.02
N LEU A 406 4.91 -21.88 -1.33
CA LEU A 406 4.81 -21.25 -2.65
C LEU A 406 5.45 -19.88 -2.63
N VAL A 407 5.74 -19.34 -3.81
CA VAL A 407 6.45 -18.07 -3.98
C VAL A 407 5.77 -17.22 -5.05
N SER A 408 5.66 -15.92 -4.79
CA SER A 408 5.06 -14.98 -5.72
C SER A 408 5.77 -13.62 -5.72
N GLY A 409 5.69 -12.93 -6.86
CA GLY A 409 6.17 -11.58 -7.05
C GLY A 409 7.69 -11.48 -7.23
N PRO A 410 8.24 -10.28 -7.01
CA PRO A 410 9.66 -9.96 -7.25
C PRO A 410 10.68 -10.83 -6.49
N PHE A 411 10.25 -11.55 -5.45
CA PHE A 411 11.13 -12.46 -4.70
C PHE A 411 11.54 -13.71 -5.48
N ARG A 412 10.71 -14.14 -6.44
CA ARG A 412 11.08 -15.19 -7.40
C ARG A 412 12.07 -14.67 -8.43
N GLU A 413 11.73 -13.53 -9.02
CA GLU A 413 12.54 -12.84 -10.03
C GLU A 413 11.97 -11.42 -10.27
N PRO A 414 12.80 -10.47 -10.72
CA PRO A 414 12.34 -9.12 -11.05
C PRO A 414 11.26 -9.10 -12.13
N LYS A 415 10.13 -8.45 -11.83
CA LYS A 415 8.95 -8.36 -12.70
C LYS A 415 8.10 -7.15 -12.36
N ASP A 416 7.19 -6.79 -13.27
CA ASP A 416 6.29 -5.64 -13.08
C ASP A 416 5.01 -6.00 -12.31
N ILE A 417 4.13 -5.00 -12.14
CA ILE A 417 2.87 -5.15 -11.41
C ILE A 417 1.89 -6.11 -12.13
N PRO A 418 1.57 -5.93 -13.43
CA PRO A 418 0.71 -6.88 -14.15
C PRO A 418 1.16 -8.33 -14.05
N GLU A 419 2.44 -8.62 -14.30
CA GLU A 419 3.00 -9.97 -14.19
C GLU A 419 2.89 -10.51 -12.77
N THR A 420 3.15 -9.66 -11.78
CA THR A 420 3.01 -10.01 -10.36
C THR A 420 1.57 -10.40 -10.00
N VAL A 421 0.57 -9.66 -10.49
CA VAL A 421 -0.86 -9.94 -10.23
C VAL A 421 -1.29 -11.26 -10.87
N VAL A 422 -0.82 -11.55 -12.09
CA VAL A 422 -1.06 -12.82 -12.77
C VAL A 422 -0.43 -13.98 -11.99
N GLU A 423 0.85 -13.85 -11.60
CA GLU A 423 1.56 -14.86 -10.81
C GLU A 423 0.90 -15.10 -9.45
N ALA A 424 0.47 -14.04 -8.76
CA ALA A 424 -0.24 -14.12 -7.49
C ALA A 424 -1.56 -14.89 -7.61
N SER A 425 -2.25 -14.76 -8.74
CA SER A 425 -3.49 -15.49 -9.03
C SER A 425 -3.22 -16.98 -9.26
N ALA A 426 -2.15 -17.32 -9.99
CA ALA A 426 -1.71 -18.70 -10.17
C ALA A 426 -1.27 -19.34 -8.85
N VAL A 427 -0.55 -18.60 -8.00
CA VAL A 427 -0.11 -19.04 -6.66
C VAL A 427 -1.30 -19.30 -5.74
N ALA A 428 -2.32 -18.44 -5.74
CA ALA A 428 -3.56 -18.68 -4.99
C ALA A 428 -4.21 -20.01 -5.38
N ALA A 429 -4.36 -20.26 -6.69
CA ALA A 429 -4.91 -21.52 -7.18
C ALA A 429 -4.05 -22.74 -6.79
N SER A 430 -2.72 -22.64 -6.85
CA SER A 430 -1.84 -23.73 -6.40
C SER A 430 -1.89 -23.95 -4.89
N ALA A 431 -1.93 -22.89 -4.08
CA ALA A 431 -1.99 -22.97 -2.63
C ALA A 431 -3.26 -23.68 -2.14
N ALA A 432 -4.40 -23.44 -2.81
CA ALA A 432 -5.68 -24.08 -2.51
C ALA A 432 -5.63 -25.63 -2.57
N ARG A 433 -4.67 -26.23 -3.30
CA ARG A 433 -4.49 -27.69 -3.39
C ARG A 433 -3.96 -28.32 -2.09
N PHE A 434 -3.29 -27.53 -1.26
CA PHE A 434 -2.63 -27.98 -0.03
C PHE A 434 -3.53 -27.88 1.20
N VAL A 435 -4.64 -27.15 1.12
CA VAL A 435 -5.58 -26.97 2.23
C VAL A 435 -6.79 -27.89 2.10
N GLY A 436 -7.45 -28.15 3.24
CA GLY A 436 -8.69 -28.92 3.25
C GLY A 436 -9.78 -28.24 2.40
N GLN A 437 -10.67 -29.04 1.80
CA GLN A 437 -11.80 -28.47 1.07
C GLN A 437 -12.61 -27.56 1.99
N VAL A 438 -12.82 -26.34 1.53
CA VAL A 438 -13.91 -25.51 2.02
C VAL A 438 -15.15 -26.19 1.49
N VAL A 439 -15.73 -27.10 2.28
CA VAL A 439 -17.18 -27.23 2.25
C VAL A 439 -17.60 -25.80 2.51
N ASN A 440 -18.17 -25.12 1.50
CA ASN A 440 -19.05 -24.01 1.77
C ASN A 440 -20.00 -24.59 2.80
N SER A 441 -19.72 -24.37 4.09
CA SER A 441 -20.78 -24.22 5.03
C SER A 441 -21.58 -23.15 4.31
N SER A 442 -22.68 -23.57 3.68
CA SER A 442 -23.87 -22.77 3.66
C SER A 442 -23.78 -22.02 4.96
N HIS A 443 -23.39 -20.74 4.88
CA HIS A 443 -23.57 -19.90 6.03
C HIS A 443 -25.00 -20.22 6.45
N SER A 444 -25.23 -20.48 7.73
CA SER A 444 -26.59 -20.38 8.21
C SER A 444 -26.94 -18.91 8.00
N GLU A 445 -27.22 -18.51 6.74
CA GLU A 445 -28.04 -17.39 6.42
C GLU A 445 -29.23 -17.61 7.33
N ALA A 446 -29.39 -16.71 8.29
CA ALA A 446 -30.55 -16.74 9.14
C ALA A 446 -31.74 -16.86 8.18
N GLU A 447 -32.58 -17.87 8.41
CA GLU A 447 -33.70 -18.15 7.53
C GLU A 447 -34.46 -16.83 7.32
N GLU A 448 -34.63 -16.42 6.05
CA GLU A 448 -35.19 -15.11 5.74
C GLU A 448 -36.57 -15.01 6.39
N ARG A 449 -36.72 -14.05 7.31
CA ARG A 449 -37.98 -13.82 8.01
C ARG A 449 -39.00 -13.33 7.00
N ASP A 450 -40.10 -14.06 6.85
CA ASP A 450 -41.24 -13.55 6.09
C ASP A 450 -41.89 -12.39 6.85
N ILE A 451 -41.75 -11.20 6.29
CA ILE A 451 -42.27 -9.95 6.84
C ILE A 451 -43.37 -9.34 5.95
N SER A 452 -43.92 -10.12 5.01
CA SER A 452 -44.90 -9.65 4.03
C SER A 452 -46.19 -9.14 4.68
N GLU A 453 -46.55 -9.67 5.85
CA GLU A 453 -47.73 -9.27 6.63
C GLU A 453 -47.39 -8.35 7.83
N GLU A 454 -46.11 -7.98 8.01
CA GLU A 454 -45.70 -7.09 9.09
C GLU A 454 -45.93 -5.62 8.71
N TRP A 455 -46.40 -4.81 9.67
CA TRP A 455 -46.43 -3.37 9.49
C TRP A 455 -44.99 -2.83 9.39
N PRO A 456 -44.70 -1.84 8.51
CA PRO A 456 -43.35 -1.29 8.39
C PRO A 456 -42.82 -0.77 9.73
N ARG A 457 -41.61 -1.19 10.07
CA ARG A 457 -40.84 -0.76 11.25
C ARG A 457 -39.43 -0.44 10.78
N VAL A 458 -39.23 0.83 10.44
CA VAL A 458 -37.99 1.32 9.84
C VAL A 458 -36.99 1.70 10.92
N GLY A 459 -35.76 1.22 10.80
CA GLY A 459 -34.61 1.77 11.55
C GLY A 459 -33.80 2.70 10.66
N VAL A 460 -33.54 3.91 11.13
CA VAL A 460 -32.71 4.90 10.44
C VAL A 460 -31.39 5.06 11.19
N PHE A 461 -30.29 4.80 10.51
CA PHE A 461 -28.94 4.85 11.08
C PHE A 461 -28.13 5.94 10.40
N LEU A 462 -27.74 6.97 11.16
CA LEU A 462 -26.97 8.10 10.68
C LEU A 462 -25.48 7.90 11.03
N CYS A 463 -24.64 7.74 10.02
CA CYS A 463 -23.20 7.57 10.19
C CYS A 463 -22.49 8.93 10.17
N ASN A 464 -21.80 9.27 11.25
CA ASN A 464 -21.06 10.53 11.35
C ASN A 464 -19.66 10.49 10.68
N CYS A 465 -19.21 9.30 10.24
CA CYS A 465 -17.92 9.10 9.55
C CYS A 465 -16.74 9.82 10.24
N ARG A 466 -16.63 9.69 11.58
CA ARG A 466 -15.59 10.35 12.40
C ARG A 466 -15.66 11.87 12.38
N GLY A 467 -16.87 12.43 12.24
CA GLY A 467 -17.10 13.86 12.22
C GLY A 467 -17.22 14.46 10.84
N GLU A 468 -16.79 13.79 9.77
CA GLU A 468 -16.83 14.39 8.43
C GLU A 468 -18.25 14.76 7.97
N VAL A 469 -19.26 13.99 8.41
CA VAL A 469 -20.66 14.31 8.10
C VAL A 469 -21.21 15.36 9.06
N GLY A 470 -21.02 15.17 10.37
CA GLY A 470 -21.54 16.04 11.42
C GLY A 470 -20.91 17.43 11.48
N GLU A 471 -19.72 17.62 10.90
CA GLU A 471 -19.10 18.92 10.74
C GLU A 471 -19.86 19.82 9.76
N VAL A 472 -20.59 19.25 8.80
CA VAL A 472 -21.30 19.99 7.75
C VAL A 472 -22.83 19.90 7.92
N ILE A 473 -23.32 18.73 8.33
CA ILE A 473 -24.73 18.40 8.43
C ILE A 473 -25.11 18.27 9.90
N ASP A 474 -26.16 18.97 10.33
CA ASP A 474 -26.73 18.80 11.66
C ASP A 474 -27.45 17.44 11.77
N LEU A 475 -26.70 16.43 12.21
CA LEU A 475 -27.20 15.07 12.39
C LEU A 475 -28.28 14.97 13.48
N GLU A 476 -28.32 15.89 14.45
CA GLU A 476 -29.35 15.91 15.49
C GLU A 476 -30.69 16.40 14.92
N ALA A 477 -30.65 17.43 14.08
CA ALA A 477 -31.83 17.90 13.34
C ALA A 477 -32.34 16.83 12.36
N VAL A 478 -31.45 16.16 11.62
CA VAL A 478 -31.83 15.05 10.73
C VAL A 478 -32.43 13.89 11.54
N ALA A 479 -31.84 13.54 12.68
CA ALA A 479 -32.38 12.49 13.54
C ALA A 479 -33.78 12.83 14.06
N THR A 480 -33.96 14.05 14.54
CA THR A 480 -35.26 14.55 15.05
C THR A 480 -36.33 14.53 13.95
N TYR A 481 -35.98 14.97 12.74
CA TYR A 481 -36.88 14.91 11.59
C TYR A 481 -37.26 13.47 11.23
N ALA A 482 -36.26 12.58 11.13
CA ALA A 482 -36.48 11.18 10.79
C ALA A 482 -37.35 10.46 11.84
N GLN A 483 -37.18 10.79 13.13
CA GLN A 483 -37.98 10.22 14.22
C GLN A 483 -39.46 10.61 14.12
N GLY A 484 -39.78 11.76 13.52
CA GLY A 484 -41.14 12.22 13.27
C GLY A 484 -41.81 11.59 12.05
N LEU A 485 -41.08 10.82 11.24
CA LEU A 485 -41.64 10.17 10.05
C LEU A 485 -42.49 8.97 10.44
N ARG A 486 -43.53 8.75 9.65
CA ARG A 486 -44.43 7.60 9.79
C ARG A 486 -43.62 6.30 9.69
N ASP A 487 -43.92 5.34 10.56
CA ASP A 487 -43.36 3.98 10.54
C ASP A 487 -41.87 3.86 10.93
N VAL A 488 -41.21 4.97 11.28
CA VAL A 488 -39.86 4.96 11.85
C VAL A 488 -39.93 4.55 13.33
N ALA A 489 -39.31 3.41 13.65
CA ALA A 489 -39.30 2.85 14.99
C ALA A 489 -38.10 3.31 15.82
N VAL A 490 -36.95 3.54 15.17
CA VAL A 490 -35.73 4.00 15.83
C VAL A 490 -34.90 4.84 14.87
N VAL A 491 -34.28 5.88 15.43
CA VAL A 491 -33.21 6.63 14.78
C VAL A 491 -31.99 6.56 15.67
N GLN A 492 -30.83 6.27 15.09
CA GLN A 492 -29.58 6.17 15.84
C GLN A 492 -28.42 6.77 15.06
N THR A 493 -27.66 7.62 15.74
CA THR A 493 -26.39 8.12 15.23
C THR A 493 -25.26 7.23 15.72
N LEU A 494 -24.34 6.89 14.83
CA LEU A 494 -23.17 6.08 15.11
C LEU A 494 -21.97 6.54 14.28
N ASP A 495 -20.79 6.09 14.67
CA ASP A 495 -19.56 6.33 13.93
C ASP A 495 -19.08 5.06 13.23
N ASN A 496 -18.57 5.22 12.01
CA ASN A 496 -18.01 4.14 11.19
C ASN A 496 -18.98 2.94 11.01
N ALA A 497 -20.22 3.21 10.61
CA ALA A 497 -21.26 2.20 10.43
C ALA A 497 -20.86 1.02 9.51
N CYS A 498 -19.93 1.25 8.57
CA CYS A 498 -19.44 0.21 7.66
C CYS A 498 -18.38 -0.73 8.25
N LEU A 499 -17.82 -0.42 9.42
CA LEU A 499 -16.83 -1.28 10.09
C LEU A 499 -17.53 -2.40 10.89
N PRO A 500 -16.84 -3.51 11.21
CA PRO A 500 -17.43 -4.65 11.90
C PRO A 500 -18.21 -4.28 13.17
N GLY A 501 -17.67 -3.38 14.00
CA GLY A 501 -18.36 -2.91 15.21
C GLY A 501 -19.67 -2.18 14.91
N GLY A 502 -19.70 -1.34 13.87
CA GLY A 502 -20.91 -0.64 13.43
C GLY A 502 -21.95 -1.58 12.85
N LEU A 503 -21.53 -2.54 12.02
CA LEU A 503 -22.41 -3.57 11.45
C LEU A 503 -23.06 -4.42 12.55
N SER A 504 -22.28 -4.88 13.53
CA SER A 504 -22.81 -5.65 14.66
C SER A 504 -23.79 -4.84 15.51
N GLN A 505 -23.51 -3.55 15.73
CA GLN A 505 -24.41 -2.67 16.48
C GLN A 505 -25.75 -2.48 15.75
N ILE A 506 -25.73 -2.27 14.43
CA ILE A 506 -26.95 -2.17 13.63
C ILE A 506 -27.73 -3.48 13.68
N GLY A 507 -27.05 -4.62 13.48
CA GLY A 507 -27.66 -5.95 13.53
C GLY A 507 -28.34 -6.25 14.87
N GLN A 508 -27.70 -5.87 15.99
CA GLN A 508 -28.28 -6.00 17.32
C GLN A 508 -29.56 -5.17 17.47
N VAL A 509 -29.57 -3.94 16.99
CA VAL A 509 -30.75 -3.06 17.06
C VAL A 509 -31.90 -3.58 16.20
N ILE A 510 -31.60 -4.16 15.03
CA ILE A 510 -32.60 -4.82 14.18
C ILE A 510 -33.31 -5.94 14.95
N ALA A 511 -32.54 -6.79 15.64
CA ALA A 511 -33.08 -7.88 16.44
C ALA A 511 -33.87 -7.37 17.65
N GLU A 512 -33.30 -6.46 18.45
CA GLU A 512 -33.90 -5.95 19.69
C GLU A 512 -35.18 -5.15 19.47
N ARG A 513 -35.24 -4.38 18.38
CA ARG A 513 -36.38 -3.49 18.07
C ARG A 513 -37.37 -4.11 17.09
N GLY A 514 -37.10 -5.31 16.59
CA GLY A 514 -37.93 -5.99 15.60
C GLY A 514 -38.09 -5.14 14.34
N LEU A 515 -36.98 -4.62 13.80
CA LEU A 515 -37.01 -3.84 12.57
C LEU A 515 -37.24 -4.77 11.36
N ASN A 516 -37.86 -4.24 10.31
CA ASN A 516 -38.11 -4.98 9.05
C ASN A 516 -37.76 -4.16 7.78
N ARG A 517 -37.29 -2.92 7.97
CA ARG A 517 -36.76 -2.02 6.93
C ARG A 517 -35.60 -1.25 7.54
N VAL A 518 -34.54 -1.02 6.77
CA VAL A 518 -33.33 -0.35 7.27
C VAL A 518 -32.93 0.76 6.31
N VAL A 519 -32.62 1.94 6.86
CA VAL A 519 -32.02 3.04 6.13
C VAL A 519 -30.67 3.33 6.78
N VAL A 520 -29.60 3.32 5.99
CA VAL A 520 -28.26 3.74 6.45
C VAL A 520 -27.86 5.00 5.69
N ALA A 521 -27.72 6.11 6.40
CA ALA A 521 -27.33 7.39 5.82
C ALA A 521 -25.88 7.71 6.19
N GLY A 522 -24.99 7.79 5.21
CA GLY A 522 -23.55 7.93 5.42
C GLY A 522 -22.80 8.02 4.09
N CYS A 523 -21.95 7.04 3.81
CA CYS A 523 -21.17 6.99 2.57
C CYS A 523 -22.00 6.47 1.38
N ALA A 524 -21.47 6.64 0.16
CA ALA A 524 -22.09 6.14 -1.07
C ALA A 524 -22.25 4.61 -1.07
N ALA A 525 -23.41 4.12 -1.52
CA ALA A 525 -23.75 2.70 -1.55
C ALA A 525 -22.70 1.85 -2.27
N ARG A 526 -22.15 2.35 -3.38
CA ARG A 526 -21.13 1.67 -4.18
C ARG A 526 -19.89 1.22 -3.37
N LEU A 527 -19.56 1.92 -2.27
CA LEU A 527 -18.37 1.62 -1.47
C LEU A 527 -18.58 0.45 -0.49
N TYR A 528 -19.78 0.32 0.10
CA TYR A 528 -20.01 -0.59 1.24
C TYR A 528 -21.28 -1.43 1.15
N GLN A 529 -21.95 -1.45 -0.01
CA GLN A 529 -23.20 -2.18 -0.22
C GLN A 529 -23.08 -3.67 0.14
N SER A 530 -21.99 -4.34 -0.22
CA SER A 530 -21.78 -5.76 0.10
C SER A 530 -21.79 -6.03 1.60
N ALA A 531 -21.17 -5.15 2.39
CA ALA A 531 -21.09 -5.27 3.84
C ALA A 531 -22.47 -5.13 4.50
N PHE A 532 -23.23 -4.09 4.16
CA PHE A 532 -24.58 -3.89 4.71
C PHE A 532 -25.58 -4.95 4.23
N GLN A 533 -25.46 -5.41 2.98
CA GLN A 533 -26.28 -6.54 2.51
C GLN A 533 -25.94 -7.83 3.25
N GLY A 534 -24.67 -8.05 3.62
CA GLY A 534 -24.26 -9.15 4.49
C GLY A 534 -24.93 -9.06 5.86
N MET A 535 -24.86 -7.89 6.50
CA MET A 535 -25.52 -7.61 7.79
C MET A 535 -27.04 -7.86 7.74
N MET A 536 -27.72 -7.45 6.67
CA MET A 536 -29.16 -7.72 6.50
C MET A 536 -29.45 -9.23 6.46
N ARG A 537 -28.66 -10.01 5.70
CA ARG A 537 -28.82 -11.48 5.65
C ARG A 537 -28.58 -12.13 7.01
N GLU A 538 -27.55 -11.68 7.74
CA GLU A 538 -27.26 -12.16 9.09
C GLU A 538 -28.38 -11.83 10.08
N ALA A 539 -29.06 -10.69 9.89
CA ALA A 539 -30.24 -10.31 10.64
C ALA A 539 -31.53 -11.01 10.18
N GLY A 540 -31.47 -11.89 9.19
CA GLY A 540 -32.62 -12.61 8.62
C GLY A 540 -33.55 -11.74 7.79
N LEU A 541 -33.07 -10.63 7.23
CA LEU A 541 -33.84 -9.72 6.39
C LEU A 541 -33.37 -9.74 4.94
N ASN A 542 -34.32 -9.56 4.02
CA ASN A 542 -34.01 -9.43 2.60
C ASN A 542 -33.16 -8.18 2.33
N PRO A 543 -32.01 -8.28 1.64
CA PRO A 543 -31.16 -7.14 1.32
C PRO A 543 -31.82 -6.05 0.47
N GLY A 544 -32.92 -6.34 -0.22
CA GLY A 544 -33.72 -5.35 -0.96
C GLY A 544 -34.50 -4.37 -0.06
N LEU A 545 -34.44 -4.55 1.25
CA LEU A 545 -35.15 -3.77 2.27
C LEU A 545 -34.23 -2.78 2.99
N LEU A 546 -33.00 -2.69 2.50
CA LEU A 546 -31.99 -1.74 2.90
C LEU A 546 -31.93 -0.61 1.88
N GLU A 547 -32.08 0.62 2.35
CA GLU A 547 -31.80 1.83 1.56
C GLU A 547 -30.52 2.50 2.09
N GLN A 548 -29.69 2.98 1.17
CA GLN A 548 -28.46 3.70 1.52
C GLN A 548 -28.49 5.12 0.98
N VAL A 549 -28.27 6.10 1.87
CA VAL A 549 -28.31 7.52 1.53
C VAL A 549 -26.89 8.11 1.62
N ASN A 550 -26.43 8.73 0.54
CA ASN A 550 -25.06 9.25 0.41
C ASN A 550 -24.89 10.66 1.03
N LEU A 551 -25.05 10.78 2.34
CA LEU A 551 -24.85 12.06 3.04
C LEU A 551 -23.42 12.60 2.88
N LEU A 552 -22.39 11.74 2.88
CA LEU A 552 -21.00 12.18 2.79
C LEU A 552 -20.69 12.79 1.43
N GLY A 553 -20.97 12.07 0.35
CA GLY A 553 -20.60 12.48 -1.01
C GLY A 553 -21.53 13.52 -1.62
N GLU A 554 -22.84 13.44 -1.35
CA GLU A 554 -23.84 14.31 -1.99
C GLU A 554 -24.29 15.48 -1.12
N CYS A 555 -23.91 15.51 0.17
CA CYS A 555 -24.25 16.60 1.07
C CYS A 555 -23.01 17.20 1.74
N ALA A 556 -22.24 16.43 2.51
CA ALA A 556 -21.14 16.96 3.31
C ALA A 556 -19.99 17.49 2.45
N TRP A 557 -19.48 16.72 1.49
CA TRP A 557 -18.32 17.13 0.68
C TRP A 557 -18.63 18.23 -0.34
N VAL A 558 -19.89 18.44 -0.70
CA VAL A 558 -20.31 19.47 -1.67
C VAL A 558 -20.73 20.78 -1.00
N HIS A 559 -20.80 20.83 0.33
CA HIS A 559 -21.10 22.04 1.08
C HIS A 559 -19.95 22.43 2.01
N PRO A 560 -19.68 23.73 2.21
CA PRO A 560 -18.72 24.16 3.22
C PRO A 560 -19.27 23.89 4.63
N PRO A 561 -18.42 23.55 5.61
CA PRO A 561 -18.85 23.48 7.01
C PRO A 561 -19.40 24.84 7.45
N PRO A 562 -20.41 24.88 8.36
CA PRO A 562 -20.98 26.12 8.85
C PRO A 562 -19.90 26.97 9.52
N ALA A 563 -19.93 28.27 9.24
CA ALA A 563 -18.98 29.22 9.81
C ALA A 563 -19.06 29.17 11.34
N SER A 564 -17.98 28.68 11.98
CA SER A 564 -17.86 28.73 13.44
C SER A 564 -18.00 30.19 13.90
N PRO A 565 -18.78 30.50 14.96
CA PRO A 565 -18.77 31.82 15.55
C PRO A 565 -17.38 32.07 16.12
N ILE A 566 -16.57 32.81 15.35
CA ILE A 566 -15.24 33.25 15.76
C ILE A 566 -15.41 34.00 17.08
N SER A 567 -14.90 33.40 18.16
CA SER A 567 -14.62 34.11 19.39
C SER A 567 -13.68 35.26 19.04
N GLY A 568 -14.18 36.49 19.24
CA GLY A 568 -13.44 37.70 18.92
C GLY A 568 -12.14 37.79 19.70
N GLY A 569 -11.05 38.06 18.99
CA GLY A 569 -9.79 38.54 19.57
C GLY A 569 -8.56 38.08 18.79
N GLY A 570 -8.10 38.88 17.81
CA GLY A 570 -6.75 38.73 17.26
C GLY A 570 -6.61 39.06 15.78
N THR A 571 -6.17 40.28 15.52
CA THR A 571 -5.66 40.88 14.27
C THR A 571 -5.27 39.93 13.11
N GLY A 572 -6.05 40.00 12.03
CA GLY A 572 -5.59 40.21 10.64
C GLY A 572 -4.43 39.36 10.10
N GLY A 573 -4.74 38.15 9.66
CA GLY A 573 -3.95 37.42 8.66
C GLY A 573 -4.91 36.62 7.77
N ALA A 574 -4.98 36.95 6.49
CA ALA A 574 -5.83 36.23 5.53
C ALA A 574 -5.38 34.75 5.45
N PRO A 575 -6.29 33.77 5.46
CA PRO A 575 -5.92 32.37 5.26
C PRO A 575 -5.39 32.18 3.82
N PRO A 576 -4.41 31.30 3.60
CA PRO A 576 -3.92 31.01 2.25
C PRO A 576 -5.05 30.41 1.40
N PRO A 577 -5.11 30.74 0.09
CA PRO A 577 -6.12 30.19 -0.80
C PRO A 577 -5.97 28.68 -0.91
N ARG A 578 -7.08 27.94 -0.73
CA ARG A 578 -7.13 26.50 -1.01
C ARG A 578 -6.87 26.27 -2.51
N PRO A 579 -5.97 25.35 -2.88
CA PRO A 579 -5.74 25.03 -4.29
C PRO A 579 -6.93 24.22 -4.85
N GLY A 580 -7.55 24.77 -5.89
CA GLY A 580 -8.21 24.01 -6.96
C GLY A 580 -9.51 23.29 -6.63
N SER A 581 -10.63 23.99 -6.81
CA SER A 581 -11.90 23.37 -7.23
C SER A 581 -11.75 22.84 -8.67
N TRP A 582 -11.69 21.53 -8.83
CA TRP A 582 -12.04 20.78 -10.05
C TRP A 582 -12.72 19.48 -9.65
#